data_AF-A0A3B0SPX6-F1
#
_entry.id   AF-A0A3B0SPX6-F1
#
_cell.length_a   1.000
_cell.length_b   1.000
_cell.length_c   1.000
_cell.angle_alpha   90.00
_cell.angle_beta   90.00
_cell.angle_gamma   90.00
#
_symmetry.space_group_name_H-M   'P 1'
#
loop_
_entity.id
_entity.type
_entity.pdbx_description
1 polymer ?
#
loop_
_entity_poly.entity_id
_entity_poly.type
_entity_poly.pdbx_seq_one_letter_code
_entity_poly.pdbx_strand_id
1 'polypeptide(L)'
;RTEREAELATAVVVPASVAVEMWPDPQAIVLIDVEAGAALEVAAAAVLALRPDDPGSLGARVMPEARNLRTDIAGELNALGLAVSVTVLGVAGLAAVATMMLSVLERRREIGLHRALGARPFHIGLRFLAEATIIGTFGGILGASSGLIVVALVGTARNATPSIPAWTPPVAVVLGLAVTLLAGAYPAYRAARLDPIDALRG
;
A
#
# COMPACT_ATOMS: atom_id res chain seq x y z
N ARG A 1 24.51 16.71 -17.49
CA ARG A 1 24.23 18.10 -17.07
C ARG A 1 25.07 18.32 -15.83
N THR A 2 26.24 18.93 -16.00
CA THR A 2 27.30 19.02 -14.98
C THR A 2 26.99 20.16 -14.02
N GLU A 3 26.47 19.83 -12.83
CA GLU A 3 26.49 20.75 -11.71
C GLU A 3 27.96 20.96 -11.34
N ARG A 4 28.51 22.13 -11.67
CA ARG A 4 29.82 22.57 -11.18
C ARG A 4 29.64 22.85 -9.70
N GLU A 5 30.15 21.97 -8.86
CA GLU A 5 30.32 22.22 -7.43
C GLU A 5 31.20 23.47 -7.26
N ALA A 6 30.58 24.56 -6.80
CA ALA A 6 31.20 25.88 -6.70
C ALA A 6 32.43 25.91 -5.77
N GLU A 7 32.57 24.92 -4.88
CA GLU A 7 33.72 24.77 -3.98
C GLU A 7 35.02 24.40 -4.71
N LEU A 8 34.94 23.72 -5.86
CA LEU A 8 36.14 23.33 -6.63
C LEU A 8 36.75 24.49 -7.43
N ALA A 9 36.04 25.62 -7.56
CA ALA A 9 36.54 26.80 -8.29
C ALA A 9 37.64 27.56 -7.55
N THR A 10 37.80 27.33 -6.25
CA THR A 10 38.87 27.91 -5.40
C THR A 10 39.87 26.85 -4.90
N ALA A 11 39.71 25.59 -5.32
CA ALA A 11 40.56 24.49 -4.90
C ALA A 11 41.80 24.37 -5.81
N VAL A 12 42.97 24.18 -5.19
CA VAL A 12 44.22 23.87 -5.90
C VAL A 12 44.39 22.35 -5.91
N VAL A 13 44.41 21.75 -7.10
CA VAL A 13 44.66 20.30 -7.24
C VAL A 13 46.16 20.06 -7.09
N VAL A 14 46.53 19.36 -6.01
CA VAL A 14 47.93 19.00 -5.73
C VAL A 14 48.08 17.48 -5.88
N PRO A 15 49.13 16.98 -6.55
CA PRO A 15 49.43 15.55 -6.61
C PRO A 15 49.64 14.97 -5.19
N ALA A 16 49.14 13.76 -4.95
CA ALA A 16 49.17 13.13 -3.64
C ALA A 16 50.59 13.00 -3.05
N SER A 17 51.61 12.75 -3.90
CA SER A 17 53.01 12.69 -3.48
C SER A 17 53.51 14.00 -2.88
N VAL A 18 53.12 15.13 -3.47
CA VAL A 18 53.51 16.47 -3.01
C VAL A 18 52.75 16.87 -1.76
N ALA A 19 51.47 16.47 -1.66
CA ALA A 19 50.63 16.76 -0.50
C ALA A 19 51.18 16.10 0.79
N VAL A 20 51.65 14.85 0.69
CA VAL A 20 52.24 14.09 1.83
C VAL A 20 53.59 14.66 2.26
N GLU A 21 54.38 15.18 1.34
CA GLU A 21 55.67 15.82 1.64
C GLU A 21 55.49 17.20 2.29
N MET A 22 54.49 17.98 1.84
CA MET A 22 54.19 19.31 2.39
C MET A 22 53.41 19.27 3.71
N TRP A 23 52.54 18.28 3.89
CA TRP A 23 51.76 18.10 5.12
C TRP A 23 51.96 16.67 5.64
N PRO A 24 52.87 16.48 6.61
CA PRO A 24 53.20 15.15 7.13
C PRO A 24 52.08 14.50 7.97
N ASP A 25 51.06 15.26 8.37
CA ASP A 25 49.84 14.73 9.01
C ASP A 25 48.57 15.50 8.53
N PRO A 26 48.12 15.28 7.30
CA PRO A 26 46.98 15.99 6.76
C PRO A 26 45.69 15.31 7.26
N GLN A 27 44.78 16.08 7.86
CA GLN A 27 43.38 15.67 7.99
C GLN A 27 42.73 15.68 6.61
N ALA A 28 42.92 14.60 5.86
CA ALA A 28 42.41 14.44 4.51
C ALA A 28 41.10 13.66 4.52
N ILE A 29 40.07 14.21 3.87
CA ILE A 29 38.83 13.49 3.58
C ILE A 29 38.97 12.90 2.17
N VAL A 30 38.93 11.58 2.06
CA VAL A 30 38.95 10.89 0.77
C VAL A 30 37.51 10.70 0.31
N LEU A 31 37.13 11.35 -0.78
CA LEU A 31 35.86 11.13 -1.46
C LEU A 31 36.02 9.99 -2.47
N ILE A 32 35.22 8.94 -2.30
CA ILE A 32 35.17 7.81 -3.21
C ILE A 32 33.77 7.80 -3.82
N ASP A 33 33.70 8.05 -5.12
CA ASP A 33 32.45 7.91 -5.87
C ASP A 33 32.20 6.42 -6.13
N VAL A 34 31.00 5.95 -5.81
CA VAL A 34 30.67 4.53 -5.82
C VAL A 34 29.32 4.33 -6.50
N GLU A 35 29.21 3.26 -7.29
CA GLU A 35 27.92 2.84 -7.81
C GLU A 35 26.91 2.57 -6.67
N ALA A 36 25.65 2.92 -6.93
CA ALA A 36 24.58 2.82 -5.94
C ALA A 36 24.45 1.38 -5.43
N GLY A 37 24.65 1.19 -4.11
CA GLY A 37 24.57 -0.11 -3.44
C GLY A 37 25.92 -0.73 -3.08
N ALA A 38 27.02 -0.30 -3.70
CA ALA A 38 28.36 -0.81 -3.41
C ALA A 38 29.08 0.00 -2.30
N ALA A 39 28.53 1.15 -1.89
CA ALA A 39 29.20 2.06 -0.96
C ALA A 39 29.61 1.43 0.38
N LEU A 40 28.86 0.44 0.90
CA LEU A 40 29.19 -0.23 2.16
C LEU A 40 30.33 -1.25 1.99
N GLU A 41 30.32 -2.00 0.89
CA GLU A 41 31.40 -2.96 0.58
C GLU A 41 32.68 -2.24 0.21
N VAL A 42 32.57 -1.19 -0.61
CA VAL A 42 33.70 -0.34 -1.02
C VAL A 42 34.24 0.45 0.16
N ALA A 43 33.41 0.92 1.09
CA ALA A 43 33.89 1.57 2.31
C ALA A 43 34.77 0.63 3.16
N ALA A 44 34.34 -0.62 3.36
CA ALA A 44 35.12 -1.60 4.11
C ALA A 44 36.43 -1.98 3.38
N ALA A 45 36.36 -2.18 2.07
CA ALA A 45 37.53 -2.49 1.24
C ALA A 45 38.50 -1.30 1.13
N ALA A 46 38.00 -0.07 1.07
CA ALA A 46 38.80 1.14 0.92
C ALA A 46 39.67 1.41 2.16
N VAL A 47 39.14 1.18 3.37
CA VAL A 47 39.93 1.31 4.60
C VAL A 47 41.13 0.37 4.60
N LEU A 48 40.89 -0.90 4.21
CA LEU A 48 41.93 -1.92 4.09
C LEU A 48 42.92 -1.64 2.96
N ALA A 49 42.46 -1.08 1.84
CA ALA A 49 43.30 -0.76 0.68
C ALA A 49 44.16 0.48 0.89
N LEU A 50 43.68 1.49 1.62
CA LEU A 50 44.39 2.75 1.87
C LEU A 50 45.44 2.64 2.97
N ARG A 51 45.16 1.87 4.04
CA ARG A 51 46.12 1.61 5.13
C ARG A 51 45.98 0.16 5.63
N PRO A 52 46.73 -0.78 5.03
CA PRO A 52 46.74 -2.16 5.49
C PRO A 52 47.43 -2.35 6.85
N ASP A 53 48.37 -1.46 7.22
CA ASP A 53 49.19 -1.61 8.43
C ASP A 53 48.47 -1.17 9.73
N ASP A 54 47.49 -0.27 9.64
CA ASP A 54 46.66 0.17 10.78
C ASP A 54 45.24 0.56 10.33
N PRO A 55 44.36 -0.43 10.07
CA PRO A 55 43.01 -0.19 9.56
C PRO A 55 42.08 0.49 10.57
N GLY A 56 42.44 0.52 11.86
CA GLY A 56 41.64 1.19 12.91
C GLY A 56 41.78 2.72 12.90
N SER A 57 42.80 3.24 12.22
CA SER A 57 43.09 4.68 12.15
C SER A 57 42.17 5.46 11.21
N LEU A 58 41.39 4.79 10.36
CA LEU A 58 40.53 5.39 9.34
C LEU A 58 39.05 5.12 9.62
N GLY A 59 38.23 6.17 9.61
CA GLY A 59 36.77 6.05 9.73
C GLY A 59 36.09 6.21 8.38
N ALA A 60 35.48 5.16 7.86
CA ALA A 60 34.64 5.26 6.67
C ALA A 60 33.22 5.75 7.04
N ARG A 61 32.83 6.91 6.54
CA ARG A 61 31.46 7.43 6.68
C ARG A 61 30.75 7.29 5.35
N VAL A 62 29.83 6.33 5.26
CA VAL A 62 28.95 6.17 4.10
C VAL A 62 27.78 7.13 4.27
N MET A 63 27.61 8.09 3.35
CA MET A 63 26.51 9.06 3.41
C MET A 63 25.17 8.34 3.15
N PRO A 64 24.23 8.25 4.12
CA PRO A 64 22.99 7.49 3.95
C PRO A 64 21.86 8.24 3.20
N GLU A 65 22.15 9.36 2.54
CA GLU A 65 21.11 10.35 2.22
C GLU A 65 20.09 9.90 1.17
N ALA A 66 20.51 9.27 0.07
CA ALA A 66 19.57 9.01 -1.03
C ALA A 66 18.63 7.82 -0.78
N ARG A 67 19.05 6.82 0.00
CA ARG A 67 18.26 5.61 0.25
C ARG A 67 17.22 5.82 1.34
N ASN A 68 17.62 6.47 2.44
CA ASN A 68 16.75 6.70 3.58
C ASN A 68 15.59 7.66 3.21
N LEU A 69 15.89 8.75 2.49
CA LEU A 69 14.85 9.66 1.98
C LEU A 69 13.84 8.95 1.06
N ARG A 70 14.32 8.05 0.18
CA ARG A 70 13.44 7.27 -0.71
C ARG A 70 12.56 6.29 0.07
N THR A 71 13.11 5.60 1.08
CA THR A 71 12.34 4.66 1.91
C THR A 71 11.33 5.38 2.78
N ASP A 72 11.68 6.56 3.31
CA ASP A 72 10.79 7.35 4.16
C ASP A 72 9.60 7.89 3.35
N ILE A 73 9.87 8.49 2.18
CA ILE A 73 8.82 8.94 1.26
C ILE A 73 7.95 7.77 0.79
N ALA A 74 8.55 6.62 0.45
CA ALA A 74 7.79 5.44 0.06
C ALA A 74 6.91 4.91 1.21
N GLY A 75 7.40 4.97 2.45
CA GLY A 75 6.65 4.61 3.65
C GLY A 75 5.44 5.54 3.88
N GLU A 76 5.64 6.84 3.78
CA GLU A 76 4.56 7.84 3.91
C GLU A 76 3.50 7.68 2.82
N LEU A 77 3.91 7.52 1.55
CA LEU A 77 2.99 7.30 0.44
C LEU A 77 2.17 6.01 0.62
N ASN A 78 2.79 4.94 1.12
CA ASN A 78 2.10 3.70 1.43
C ASN A 78 1.09 3.88 2.58
N ALA A 79 1.47 4.61 3.65
CA ALA A 79 0.57 4.89 4.77
C ALA A 79 -0.65 5.71 4.34
N LEU A 80 -0.44 6.74 3.50
CA LEU A 80 -1.54 7.53 2.90
C LEU A 80 -2.41 6.66 2.00
N GLY A 81 -1.81 5.81 1.16
CA GLY A 81 -2.53 4.88 0.29
C GLY A 81 -3.42 3.90 1.07
N LEU A 82 -2.91 3.36 2.19
CA LEU A 82 -3.67 2.51 3.09
C LEU A 82 -4.82 3.28 3.77
N ALA A 83 -4.56 4.49 4.27
CA ALA A 83 -5.60 5.31 4.90
C ALA A 83 -6.76 5.63 3.95
N VAL A 84 -6.45 5.99 2.70
CA VAL A 84 -7.46 6.23 1.66
C VAL A 84 -8.20 4.94 1.35
N SER A 85 -7.49 3.82 1.20
CA SER A 85 -8.08 2.52 0.87
C SER A 85 -9.06 2.05 1.95
N VAL A 86 -8.70 2.18 3.24
CA VAL A 86 -9.60 1.86 4.36
C VAL A 86 -10.84 2.76 4.36
N THR A 87 -10.66 4.06 4.09
CA THR A 87 -11.78 5.01 4.04
C THR A 87 -12.73 4.68 2.89
N VAL A 88 -12.21 4.43 1.68
CA VAL A 88 -13.00 4.06 0.50
C VAL A 88 -13.73 2.74 0.71
N LEU A 89 -13.07 1.74 1.30
CA LEU A 89 -13.70 0.48 1.68
C LEU A 89 -14.84 0.69 2.69
N GLY A 90 -14.64 1.56 3.68
CA GLY A 90 -15.66 1.93 4.66
C GLY A 90 -16.88 2.59 3.99
N VAL A 91 -16.65 3.56 3.11
CA VAL A 91 -17.72 4.23 2.34
C VAL A 91 -18.47 3.24 1.45
N ALA A 92 -17.77 2.33 0.78
CA ALA A 92 -18.39 1.28 -0.02
C ALA A 92 -19.27 0.33 0.83
N GLY A 93 -18.80 -0.03 2.02
CA GLY A 93 -19.59 -0.80 2.99
C GLY A 93 -20.86 -0.07 3.42
N LEU A 94 -20.76 1.22 3.76
CA LEU A 94 -21.91 2.05 4.12
C LEU A 94 -22.90 2.20 2.97
N ALA A 95 -22.42 2.37 1.74
CA ALA A 95 -23.25 2.39 0.55
C ALA A 95 -24.00 1.06 0.38
N ALA A 96 -23.33 -0.08 0.57
CA ALA A 96 -23.98 -1.39 0.53
C ALA A 96 -25.07 -1.55 1.61
N VAL A 97 -24.82 -1.08 2.85
CA VAL A 97 -25.84 -1.05 3.92
C VAL A 97 -27.06 -0.25 3.46
N ALA A 98 -26.84 0.95 2.93
CA ALA A 98 -27.92 1.85 2.52
C ALA A 98 -28.76 1.23 1.39
N THR A 99 -28.13 0.67 0.36
CA THR A 99 -28.83 0.03 -0.76
C THR A 99 -29.63 -1.19 -0.30
N MET A 100 -29.05 -2.06 0.53
CA MET A 100 -29.78 -3.22 1.05
C MET A 100 -30.92 -2.82 1.97
N MET A 101 -30.72 -1.78 2.79
CA MET A 101 -31.79 -1.27 3.65
C MET A 101 -32.96 -0.73 2.83
N LEU A 102 -32.68 -0.03 1.74
CA LEU A 102 -33.70 0.45 0.80
C LEU A 102 -34.49 -0.73 0.21
N SER A 103 -33.80 -1.78 -0.27
CA SER A 103 -34.42 -3.01 -0.78
C SER A 103 -35.35 -3.68 0.24
N VAL A 104 -34.96 -3.71 1.53
CA VAL A 104 -35.82 -4.23 2.61
C VAL A 104 -37.10 -3.41 2.78
N LEU A 105 -37.01 -2.08 2.66
CA LEU A 105 -38.15 -1.19 2.82
C LEU A 105 -39.11 -1.31 1.63
N GLU A 106 -38.60 -1.38 0.41
CA GLU A 106 -39.41 -1.56 -0.81
C GLU A 106 -40.19 -2.89 -0.78
N ARG A 107 -39.53 -3.97 -0.32
CA ARG A 107 -40.11 -5.33 -0.30
C ARG A 107 -40.77 -5.69 1.03
N ARG A 108 -40.99 -4.71 1.92
CA ARG A 108 -41.50 -4.94 3.29
C ARG A 108 -42.80 -5.74 3.33
N ARG A 109 -43.76 -5.40 2.45
CA ARG A 109 -45.08 -6.09 2.37
C ARG A 109 -44.95 -7.55 1.93
N GLU A 110 -44.10 -7.83 0.95
CA GLU A 110 -43.84 -9.20 0.47
C GLU A 110 -43.19 -10.07 1.56
N ILE A 111 -42.21 -9.50 2.28
CA ILE A 111 -41.54 -10.17 3.41
C ILE A 111 -42.56 -10.48 4.52
N GLY A 112 -43.46 -9.53 4.81
CA GLY A 112 -44.55 -9.71 5.77
C GLY A 112 -45.52 -10.81 5.39
N LEU A 113 -45.93 -10.86 4.12
CA LEU A 113 -46.80 -11.91 3.59
C LEU A 113 -46.14 -13.29 3.69
N HIS A 114 -44.86 -13.41 3.32
CA HIS A 114 -44.12 -14.66 3.45
C HIS A 114 -43.99 -15.11 4.90
N ARG A 115 -43.74 -14.19 5.84
CA ARG A 115 -43.69 -14.51 7.28
C ARG A 115 -45.06 -14.95 7.82
N ALA A 116 -46.15 -14.33 7.38
CA ALA A 116 -47.51 -14.71 7.76
C ALA A 116 -47.88 -16.12 7.25
N LEU A 117 -47.34 -16.53 6.10
CA LEU A 117 -47.48 -17.88 5.55
C LEU A 117 -46.52 -18.92 6.20
N GLY A 118 -45.76 -18.52 7.21
CA GLY A 118 -44.89 -19.42 7.99
C GLY A 118 -43.43 -19.48 7.54
N ALA A 119 -42.96 -18.56 6.68
CA ALA A 119 -41.55 -18.50 6.32
C ALA A 119 -40.67 -18.21 7.55
N ARG A 120 -39.63 -19.03 7.75
CA ARG A 120 -38.67 -18.85 8.85
C ARG A 120 -37.86 -17.57 8.64
N PRO A 121 -37.60 -16.78 9.70
CA PRO A 121 -36.82 -15.54 9.62
C PRO A 121 -35.40 -15.78 9.06
N PHE A 122 -34.85 -16.96 9.32
CA PHE A 122 -33.56 -17.40 8.78
C PHE A 122 -33.51 -17.42 7.24
N HIS A 123 -34.56 -17.90 6.56
CA HIS A 123 -34.57 -17.96 5.09
C HIS A 123 -34.56 -16.56 4.45
N ILE A 124 -35.21 -15.60 5.10
CA ILE A 124 -35.24 -14.20 4.66
C ILE A 124 -33.84 -13.62 4.79
N GLY A 125 -33.20 -13.78 5.95
CA GLY A 125 -31.83 -13.33 6.17
C GLY A 125 -30.84 -13.95 5.18
N LEU A 126 -30.97 -15.26 4.90
CA LEU A 126 -30.10 -15.96 3.95
C LEU A 126 -30.23 -15.42 2.52
N ARG A 127 -31.44 -15.00 2.08
CA ARG A 127 -31.64 -14.36 0.79
C ARG A 127 -30.86 -13.05 0.67
N PHE A 128 -30.91 -12.21 1.71
CA PHE A 128 -30.14 -10.95 1.74
C PHE A 128 -28.63 -11.19 1.82
N LEU A 129 -28.19 -12.19 2.59
CA LEU A 129 -26.78 -12.59 2.61
C LEU A 129 -26.29 -13.14 1.27
N ALA A 130 -27.14 -13.89 0.56
CA ALA A 130 -26.82 -14.36 -0.79
C ALA A 130 -26.68 -13.20 -1.77
N GLU A 131 -27.56 -12.20 -1.70
CA GLU A 131 -27.44 -10.96 -2.48
C GLU A 131 -26.13 -10.21 -2.14
N ALA A 132 -25.79 -10.09 -0.86
CA ALA A 132 -24.52 -9.51 -0.42
C ALA A 132 -23.29 -10.28 -0.90
N THR A 133 -23.38 -11.61 -0.96
CA THR A 133 -22.33 -12.48 -1.46
C THR A 133 -22.10 -12.27 -2.95
N ILE A 134 -23.17 -12.20 -3.74
CA ILE A 134 -23.09 -11.91 -5.17
C ILE A 134 -22.49 -10.53 -5.40
N ILE A 135 -22.99 -9.50 -4.72
CA ILE A 135 -22.46 -8.13 -4.85
C ILE A 135 -20.98 -8.08 -4.44
N GLY A 136 -20.61 -8.72 -3.34
CA GLY A 136 -19.25 -8.76 -2.82
C GLY A 136 -18.26 -9.49 -3.72
N THR A 137 -18.65 -10.66 -4.22
CA THR A 137 -17.80 -11.44 -5.13
C THR A 137 -17.60 -10.71 -6.45
N PHE A 138 -18.65 -10.22 -7.09
CA PHE A 138 -18.54 -9.48 -8.34
C PHE A 138 -17.79 -8.15 -8.15
N GLY A 139 -18.12 -7.40 -7.10
CA GLY A 139 -17.41 -6.16 -6.76
C GLY A 139 -15.93 -6.39 -6.49
N GLY A 140 -15.59 -7.46 -5.75
CA GLY A 140 -14.22 -7.87 -5.47
C GLY A 140 -13.45 -8.26 -6.74
N ILE A 141 -14.07 -9.04 -7.64
CA ILE A 141 -13.45 -9.44 -8.91
C ILE A 141 -13.22 -8.23 -9.81
N LEU A 142 -14.22 -7.36 -9.96
CA LEU A 142 -14.11 -6.15 -10.78
C LEU A 142 -13.09 -5.15 -10.18
N GLY A 143 -13.07 -5.00 -8.87
CA GLY A 143 -12.09 -4.17 -8.15
C GLY A 143 -10.67 -4.69 -8.31
N ALA A 144 -10.45 -6.00 -8.11
CA ALA A 144 -9.14 -6.62 -8.30
C ALA A 144 -8.66 -6.51 -9.76
N SER A 145 -9.55 -6.78 -10.72
CA SER A 145 -9.24 -6.70 -12.15
C SER A 145 -8.90 -5.28 -12.59
N SER A 146 -9.71 -4.29 -12.19
CA SER A 146 -9.44 -2.88 -12.49
C SER A 146 -8.17 -2.38 -11.82
N GLY A 147 -7.90 -2.77 -10.57
CA GLY A 147 -6.64 -2.46 -9.89
C GLY A 147 -5.42 -3.01 -10.61
N LEU A 148 -5.46 -4.27 -11.06
CA LEU A 148 -4.39 -4.87 -11.87
C LEU A 148 -4.17 -4.13 -13.19
N ILE A 149 -5.25 -3.74 -13.88
CA ILE A 149 -5.16 -2.95 -15.12
C ILE A 149 -4.50 -1.60 -14.88
N VAL A 150 -4.89 -0.89 -13.81
CA VAL A 150 -4.30 0.41 -13.44
C VAL A 150 -2.80 0.26 -13.13
N VAL A 151 -2.43 -0.76 -12.34
CA VAL A 151 -1.01 -0.99 -12.03
C VAL A 151 -0.21 -1.33 -13.29
N ALA A 152 -0.76 -2.16 -14.19
CA ALA A 152 -0.11 -2.48 -15.45
C ALA A 152 0.08 -1.23 -16.33
N LEU A 153 -0.95 -0.38 -16.44
CA LEU A 153 -0.90 0.86 -17.22
C LEU A 153 0.12 1.87 -16.65
N VAL A 154 0.18 2.00 -15.33
CA VAL A 154 1.17 2.88 -14.67
C VAL A 154 2.57 2.32 -14.83
N GLY A 155 2.75 0.99 -14.72
CA GLY A 155 4.02 0.32 -14.92
C GLY A 155 4.60 0.57 -16.31
N THR A 156 3.79 0.39 -17.36
CA THR A 156 4.21 0.67 -18.75
C THR A 156 4.53 2.15 -18.96
N ALA A 157 3.73 3.07 -18.43
CA ALA A 157 3.99 4.51 -18.54
C ALA A 157 5.28 4.97 -17.83
N ARG A 158 5.71 4.25 -16.78
CA ARG A 158 6.90 4.57 -15.98
C ARG A 158 8.14 3.75 -16.36
N ASN A 159 8.07 2.89 -17.39
CA ASN A 159 9.13 1.92 -17.72
C ASN A 159 9.58 1.08 -16.51
N ALA A 160 8.64 0.79 -15.60
CA ALA A 160 8.89 0.01 -14.40
C ALA A 160 8.12 -1.31 -14.50
N THR A 161 8.75 -2.43 -14.16
CA THR A 161 8.07 -3.72 -14.07
C THR A 161 7.31 -3.81 -12.74
N PRO A 162 5.97 -3.78 -12.74
CA PRO A 162 5.23 -3.91 -11.49
C PRO A 162 5.33 -5.35 -10.98
N SER A 163 6.00 -5.55 -9.85
CA SER A 163 6.04 -6.82 -9.15
C SER A 163 4.83 -6.94 -8.23
N ILE A 164 3.74 -7.56 -8.71
CA ILE A 164 2.54 -7.81 -7.92
C ILE A 164 2.59 -9.25 -7.40
N PRO A 165 2.58 -9.47 -6.07
CA PRO A 165 2.51 -10.81 -5.53
C PRO A 165 1.24 -11.54 -5.99
N ALA A 166 1.35 -12.83 -6.33
CA ALA A 166 0.22 -13.63 -6.83
C ALA A 166 -0.93 -13.76 -5.81
N TRP A 167 -0.67 -13.51 -4.53
CA TRP A 167 -1.68 -13.54 -3.46
C TRP A 167 -2.52 -12.26 -3.37
N THR A 168 -2.11 -11.15 -3.99
CA THR A 168 -2.80 -9.86 -3.87
C THR A 168 -4.21 -9.88 -4.49
N PRO A 169 -4.44 -10.40 -5.71
CA PRO A 169 -5.78 -10.45 -6.29
C PRO A 169 -6.81 -11.27 -5.49
N PRO A 170 -6.52 -12.52 -5.04
CA PRO A 170 -7.50 -13.26 -4.25
C PRO A 170 -7.79 -12.61 -2.90
N VAL A 171 -6.79 -11.98 -2.26
CA VAL A 171 -7.02 -11.21 -1.02
C VAL A 171 -7.95 -10.02 -1.24
N ALA A 172 -7.82 -9.30 -2.36
CA ALA A 172 -8.71 -8.20 -2.70
C ALA A 172 -10.17 -8.67 -2.86
N VAL A 173 -10.39 -9.82 -3.53
CA VAL A 173 -11.73 -10.41 -3.68
C VAL A 173 -12.32 -10.83 -2.33
N VAL A 174 -11.51 -11.48 -1.49
CA VAL A 174 -11.94 -11.92 -0.15
C VAL A 174 -12.26 -10.72 0.75
N LEU A 175 -11.47 -9.65 0.70
CA LEU A 175 -11.75 -8.42 1.43
C LEU A 175 -13.05 -7.76 0.96
N GLY A 176 -13.27 -7.68 -0.36
CA GLY A 176 -14.52 -7.15 -0.92
C GLY A 176 -15.74 -7.94 -0.44
N LEU A 177 -15.67 -9.27 -0.50
CA LEU A 177 -16.71 -10.15 0.01
C LEU A 177 -16.93 -9.98 1.53
N ALA A 178 -15.87 -9.91 2.31
CA ALA A 178 -15.96 -9.73 3.76
C ALA A 178 -16.65 -8.41 4.10
N VAL A 179 -16.28 -7.31 3.44
CA VAL A 179 -16.89 -5.99 3.67
C VAL A 179 -18.38 -5.99 3.33
N THR A 180 -18.79 -6.55 2.19
CA THR A 180 -20.21 -6.58 1.81
C THR A 180 -21.04 -7.54 2.68
N LEU A 181 -20.46 -8.66 3.12
CA LEU A 181 -21.13 -9.56 4.06
C LEU A 181 -21.34 -8.89 5.43
N LEU A 182 -20.31 -8.21 5.95
CA LEU A 182 -20.41 -7.46 7.20
C LEU A 182 -21.44 -6.32 7.09
N ALA A 183 -21.43 -5.59 5.98
CA ALA A 183 -22.43 -4.57 5.68
C ALA A 183 -23.85 -5.17 5.59
N GLY A 184 -24.01 -6.28 4.87
CA GLY A 184 -25.29 -6.95 4.64
C GLY A 184 -25.86 -7.67 5.86
N ALA A 185 -25.04 -7.97 6.88
CA ALA A 185 -25.48 -8.63 8.09
C ALA A 185 -26.56 -7.84 8.83
N TYR A 186 -26.42 -6.52 8.93
CA TYR A 186 -27.37 -5.65 9.63
C TYR A 186 -28.75 -5.57 8.91
N PRO A 187 -28.82 -5.25 7.60
CA PRO A 187 -30.07 -5.31 6.84
C PRO A 187 -30.72 -6.69 6.86
N ALA A 188 -29.94 -7.76 6.71
CA ALA A 188 -30.47 -9.13 6.73
C ALA A 188 -31.12 -9.49 8.07
N TYR A 189 -30.49 -9.10 9.18
CA TYR A 189 -31.05 -9.25 10.51
C TYR A 189 -32.34 -8.45 10.68
N ARG A 190 -32.35 -7.19 10.20
CA ARG A 190 -33.54 -6.32 10.29
C ARG A 190 -34.70 -6.87 9.46
N ALA A 191 -34.44 -7.39 8.26
CA ALA A 191 -35.44 -8.01 7.41
C ALA A 191 -36.02 -9.29 8.02
N ALA A 192 -35.16 -10.13 8.62
CA ALA A 192 -35.57 -11.36 9.29
C ALA A 192 -36.50 -11.11 10.48
N ARG A 193 -36.32 -9.99 11.20
CA ARG A 193 -37.11 -9.61 12.38
C ARG A 193 -38.31 -8.73 12.10
N LEU A 194 -38.64 -8.49 10.83
CA LEU A 194 -39.74 -7.63 10.46
C LEU A 194 -41.07 -8.28 10.87
N ASP A 195 -41.91 -7.55 11.61
CA ASP A 195 -43.18 -8.07 12.13
C ASP A 195 -44.27 -8.14 11.06
N PRO A 196 -44.99 -9.27 10.90
CA PRO A 196 -45.97 -9.44 9.83
C PRO A 196 -47.11 -8.43 9.89
N ILE A 197 -47.54 -8.07 11.10
CA ILE A 197 -48.65 -7.15 11.34
C ILE A 197 -48.26 -5.73 10.91
N ASP A 198 -47.06 -5.29 11.28
CA ASP A 198 -46.52 -3.97 10.91
C ASP A 198 -46.21 -3.89 9.41
N ALA A 199 -45.80 -5.00 8.79
CA ALA A 199 -45.56 -5.04 7.35
C ALA A 199 -46.83 -4.83 6.51
N LEU A 200 -47.99 -5.30 7.00
CA LEU A 200 -49.26 -5.25 6.29
C LEU A 200 -50.05 -3.96 6.54
N ARG A 201 -49.84 -3.31 7.69
CA ARG A 201 -50.52 -2.05 8.05
C ARG A 201 -49.93 -0.81 7.37
N GLY A 202 -48.73 -0.91 6.78
CA GLY A 202 -48.02 0.20 6.14
C GLY A 202 -46.92 0.74 7.03
#